data_AF-A0A0N5ACN1-F1
#
_entry.id   AF-A0A0N5ACN1-F1
#
_cell.length_a   1.000
_cell.length_b   1.000
_cell.length_c   1.000
_cell.angle_alpha   90.00
_cell.angle_beta   90.00
_cell.angle_gamma   90.00
#
_symmetry.space_group_name_H-M   'P 1'
#
loop_
_entity.id
_entity.type
_entity.pdbx_description
1 polymer ?
#
loop_
_entity_poly.entity_id
_entity_poly.type
_entity_poly.pdbx_seq_one_letter_code
_entity_poly.pdbx_strand_id
1 'polypeptide(L)'
;MSASTSKGNNGNSKKEVEGDKSVECKIKKLIASSVSDDTVVMTVPARASLLEGKEYEITVGEIKRRMSSPERLNVNDLLKILKESKVPENSKNLRKKLEEQGIVNENDDLFCSDFIPTGFLSLSEGEAKEMAEDFEKIMNERFPVELFALHMAHAPGMTIEAAEGAVFVSVFALS
;
A
#
# COMPACT_ATOMS: atom_id res chain seq x y z
N MET A 1 72.55 7.32 -11.39
CA MET A 1 72.39 7.12 -12.85
C MET A 1 71.31 6.08 -13.01
N SER A 2 70.11 6.31 -13.52
CA SER A 2 69.62 7.33 -14.46
C SER A 2 68.12 7.47 -14.26
N ALA A 3 67.61 8.69 -14.41
CA ALA A 3 66.20 9.03 -14.38
C ALA A 3 65.51 8.66 -15.70
N SER A 4 64.19 8.42 -15.67
CA SER A 4 63.27 9.00 -16.66
C SER A 4 61.82 8.97 -16.20
N THR A 5 61.24 10.15 -16.33
CA THR A 5 59.91 10.66 -16.03
C THR A 5 58.82 10.07 -16.92
N SER A 6 57.57 9.96 -16.44
CA SER A 6 56.39 10.22 -17.28
C SER A 6 55.13 10.60 -16.48
N LYS A 7 54.75 11.87 -16.67
CA LYS A 7 53.41 12.49 -16.73
C LYS A 7 52.23 11.84 -15.97
N GLY A 8 51.65 12.66 -15.08
CA GLY A 8 50.27 12.51 -14.66
C GLY A 8 49.27 12.87 -15.75
N ASN A 9 48.04 12.39 -15.61
CA ASN A 9 46.86 13.11 -16.06
C ASN A 9 45.64 12.75 -15.22
N ASN A 10 44.92 13.79 -14.78
CA ASN A 10 43.64 13.74 -14.11
C ASN A 10 42.57 13.21 -15.07
N GLY A 11 41.78 12.23 -14.61
CA GLY A 11 40.59 11.74 -15.28
C GLY A 11 39.47 11.56 -14.27
N ASN A 12 38.77 12.66 -14.00
CA ASN A 12 37.56 12.71 -13.19
C ASN A 12 36.43 12.00 -13.93
N SER A 13 36.16 10.73 -13.64
CA SER A 13 34.95 10.05 -14.10
C SER A 13 33.91 10.06 -12.99
N LYS A 14 33.04 11.07 -13.02
CA LYS A 14 31.70 11.00 -12.43
C LYS A 14 31.07 9.67 -12.88
N LYS A 15 30.87 8.73 -11.96
CA LYS A 15 29.97 7.60 -12.17
C LYS A 15 28.56 8.14 -12.05
N GLU A 16 27.92 8.34 -13.20
CA GLU A 16 26.49 8.55 -13.29
C GLU A 16 25.79 7.32 -12.70
N VAL A 17 24.78 7.56 -11.85
CA VAL A 17 23.98 6.54 -11.19
C VAL A 17 23.00 5.99 -12.23
N GLU A 18 23.41 4.92 -12.91
CA GLU A 18 22.55 4.16 -13.83
C GLU A 18 21.57 3.31 -13.02
N GLY A 19 20.47 3.93 -12.59
CA GLY A 19 19.33 3.23 -11.99
C GLY A 19 18.65 2.30 -13.00
N ASP A 20 18.41 1.07 -12.56
CA ASP A 20 18.29 -0.14 -13.37
C ASP A 20 17.01 -0.25 -14.22
N LYS A 21 17.13 -0.10 -15.54
CA LYS A 21 16.02 -0.25 -16.52
C LYS A 21 15.37 -1.65 -16.50
N SER A 22 16.06 -2.65 -15.95
CA SER A 22 15.63 -4.04 -15.88
C SER A 22 14.43 -4.25 -14.95
N VAL A 23 14.47 -3.63 -13.76
CA VAL A 23 13.42 -3.76 -12.74
C VAL A 23 12.12 -3.07 -13.18
N GLU A 24 12.25 -1.87 -13.77
CA GLU A 24 11.14 -1.12 -14.35
C GLU A 24 10.42 -1.91 -15.46
N CYS A 25 11.19 -2.62 -16.30
CA CYS A 25 10.67 -3.45 -17.39
C CYS A 25 9.90 -4.68 -16.86
N LYS A 26 10.38 -5.30 -15.77
CA LYS A 26 9.68 -6.41 -15.10
C LYS A 26 8.36 -5.96 -14.49
N ILE A 27 8.32 -4.81 -13.80
CA ILE A 27 7.07 -4.26 -13.25
C ILE A 27 6.06 -3.94 -14.36
N LYS A 28 6.51 -3.38 -15.48
CA LYS A 28 5.65 -3.17 -16.66
C LYS A 28 5.09 -4.47 -17.23
N LYS A 29 5.82 -5.58 -17.13
CA LYS A 29 5.36 -6.91 -17.53
C LYS A 29 4.31 -7.50 -16.57
N LEU A 30 4.45 -7.28 -15.25
CA LEU A 30 3.45 -7.68 -14.24
C LEU A 30 2.09 -6.97 -14.49
N ILE A 31 2.15 -5.70 -14.91
CA ILE A 31 0.97 -4.88 -15.22
C ILE A 31 0.33 -5.30 -16.56
N ALA A 32 1.12 -5.85 -17.49
CA ALA A 32 0.67 -6.26 -18.82
C ALA A 32 0.03 -7.66 -18.89
N SER A 33 -0.07 -8.39 -17.76
CA SER A 33 -0.77 -9.69 -17.75
C SER A 33 -2.26 -9.51 -18.07
N SER A 34 -2.79 -10.31 -18.99
CA SER A 34 -4.16 -10.21 -19.51
C SER A 34 -5.25 -10.70 -18.56
N VAL A 35 -4.92 -10.89 -17.28
CA VAL A 35 -5.84 -11.39 -16.25
C VAL A 35 -6.58 -10.22 -15.63
N SER A 36 -7.90 -10.37 -15.52
CA SER A 36 -8.79 -9.36 -14.90
C SER A 36 -8.36 -9.09 -13.46
N ASP A 37 -8.27 -7.82 -13.11
CA ASP A 37 -7.86 -7.38 -11.77
C ASP A 37 -8.85 -7.83 -10.68
N ASP A 38 -10.11 -8.13 -11.03
CA ASP A 38 -11.15 -8.60 -10.11
C ASP A 38 -11.04 -10.09 -9.78
N THR A 39 -10.12 -10.82 -10.42
CA THR A 39 -9.97 -12.26 -10.21
C THR A 39 -9.46 -12.53 -8.79
N VAL A 40 -10.12 -13.42 -8.05
CA VAL A 40 -9.72 -13.79 -6.68
C VAL A 40 -8.56 -14.78 -6.72
N VAL A 41 -7.48 -14.45 -6.01
CA VAL A 41 -6.27 -15.29 -5.87
C VAL A 41 -6.36 -16.17 -4.62
N MET A 42 -6.85 -15.62 -3.52
CA MET A 42 -7.01 -16.32 -2.25
C MET A 42 -7.96 -15.58 -1.31
N THR A 43 -8.41 -16.26 -0.27
CA THR A 43 -9.09 -15.66 0.87
C THR A 43 -8.17 -15.60 2.08
N VAL A 44 -8.29 -14.52 2.86
CA VAL A 44 -7.53 -14.32 4.10
C VAL A 44 -8.48 -14.05 5.27
N PRO A 45 -8.19 -14.55 6.47
CA PRO A 45 -9.02 -14.30 7.64
C PRO A 45 -8.93 -12.85 8.09
N ALA A 46 -10.07 -12.27 8.47
CA ALA A 46 -10.18 -10.92 8.98
C ALA A 46 -9.39 -10.71 10.27
N ARG A 47 -8.71 -9.57 10.42
CA ARG A 47 -7.93 -9.25 11.64
C ARG A 47 -8.68 -8.36 12.61
N ALA A 48 -9.55 -7.50 12.11
CA ALA A 48 -10.34 -6.55 12.90
C ALA A 48 -11.79 -6.99 13.10
N SER A 49 -12.19 -8.17 12.61
CA SER A 49 -13.56 -8.66 12.78
C SER A 49 -13.78 -9.24 14.17
N LEU A 50 -14.83 -8.77 14.85
CA LEU A 50 -15.32 -9.36 16.09
C LEU A 50 -16.04 -10.70 15.85
N LEU A 51 -16.66 -10.86 14.69
CA LEU A 51 -17.34 -12.09 14.30
C LEU A 51 -16.31 -13.12 13.85
N GLU A 52 -16.32 -14.29 14.48
CA GLU A 52 -15.50 -15.44 14.07
C GLU A 52 -15.87 -15.87 12.65
N GLY A 53 -14.87 -16.12 11.81
CA GLY A 53 -15.05 -16.69 10.46
C GLY A 53 -15.21 -15.67 9.32
N LYS A 54 -15.00 -14.37 9.57
CA LYS A 54 -14.95 -13.40 8.47
C LYS A 54 -13.67 -13.57 7.64
N GLU A 55 -13.83 -13.60 6.33
CA GLU A 55 -12.74 -13.69 5.35
C GLU A 55 -12.84 -12.56 4.32
N TYR A 56 -11.69 -12.15 3.78
CA TYR A 56 -11.60 -11.19 2.69
C TYR A 56 -10.95 -11.84 1.47
N GLU A 57 -11.53 -11.55 0.31
CA GLU A 57 -10.98 -11.95 -0.97
C GLU A 57 -9.81 -11.03 -1.35
N ILE A 58 -8.72 -11.64 -1.77
CA ILE A 58 -7.53 -10.96 -2.27
C ILE A 58 -7.49 -11.13 -3.78
N THR A 59 -7.55 -10.01 -4.48
CA THR A 59 -7.67 -9.99 -5.94
C THR A 59 -6.31 -9.87 -6.62
N VAL A 60 -6.26 -10.20 -7.90
CA VAL A 60 -5.10 -9.99 -8.77
C VAL A 60 -4.69 -8.51 -8.76
N GLY A 61 -5.67 -7.60 -8.82
CA GLY A 61 -5.44 -6.16 -8.77
C GLY A 61 -4.75 -5.71 -7.49
N GLU A 62 -5.17 -6.23 -6.34
CA GLU A 62 -4.53 -5.93 -5.06
C GLU A 62 -3.06 -6.38 -5.05
N ILE A 63 -2.80 -7.63 -5.47
CA ILE A 63 -1.42 -8.15 -5.54
C ILE A 63 -0.55 -7.33 -6.49
N LYS A 64 -1.06 -7.01 -7.69
CA LYS A 64 -0.33 -6.17 -8.67
C LYS A 64 0.03 -4.83 -8.07
N ARG A 65 -0.91 -4.15 -7.40
CA ARG A 65 -0.67 -2.85 -6.75
C ARG A 65 0.42 -2.94 -5.69
N ARG A 66 0.36 -3.95 -4.82
CA ARG A 66 1.35 -4.18 -3.75
C ARG A 66 2.75 -4.53 -4.28
N MET A 67 2.83 -5.32 -5.35
CA MET A 67 4.11 -5.68 -5.98
C MET A 67 4.69 -4.56 -6.86
N SER A 68 3.84 -3.64 -7.31
CA SER A 68 4.23 -2.46 -8.07
C SER A 68 4.59 -1.27 -7.17
N SER A 69 5.03 -0.17 -7.77
CA SER A 69 5.22 1.10 -7.06
C SER A 69 3.85 1.62 -6.58
N PRO A 70 3.71 2.14 -5.36
CA PRO A 70 4.77 2.60 -4.45
C PRO A 70 5.28 1.57 -3.42
N GLU A 71 4.57 0.47 -3.16
CA GLU A 71 4.92 -0.46 -2.05
C GLU A 71 6.07 -1.41 -2.40
N ARG A 72 6.09 -1.93 -3.64
CA ARG A 72 7.11 -2.85 -4.17
C ARG A 72 7.38 -4.06 -3.26
N LEU A 73 6.32 -4.65 -2.72
CA LEU A 73 6.43 -5.80 -1.85
C LEU A 73 6.87 -7.05 -2.61
N ASN A 74 7.82 -7.79 -2.03
CA ASN A 74 8.09 -9.14 -2.50
C ASN A 74 7.07 -10.13 -1.90
N VAL A 75 7.09 -11.38 -2.35
CA VAL A 75 6.18 -12.43 -1.87
C VAL A 75 6.23 -12.61 -0.34
N ASN A 76 7.42 -12.54 0.26
CA ASN A 76 7.56 -12.71 1.71
C ASN A 76 6.94 -11.54 2.47
N ASP A 77 6.98 -10.32 1.92
CA ASP A 77 6.33 -9.16 2.51
C ASP A 77 4.82 -9.20 2.29
N LEU A 78 4.35 -9.69 1.13
CA LEU A 78 2.94 -9.98 0.90
C LEU A 78 2.38 -10.95 1.93
N LEU A 79 3.07 -12.06 2.23
CA LEU A 79 2.62 -13.02 3.26
C LEU A 79 2.38 -12.34 4.61
N LYS A 80 3.20 -11.36 5.00
CA LYS A 80 3.01 -10.62 6.27
C LYS A 80 1.68 -9.87 6.28
N ILE A 81 1.32 -9.29 5.15
CA ILE A 81 0.07 -8.53 5.01
C ILE A 81 -1.12 -9.48 4.93
N LEU A 82 -1.00 -10.55 4.15
CA LEU A 82 -1.99 -11.61 4.00
C LEU A 82 -2.14 -12.48 5.27
N LYS A 83 -1.33 -12.19 6.31
CA LYS A 83 -1.33 -12.87 7.61
C LYS A 83 -1.03 -14.36 7.53
N GLU A 84 -0.44 -14.77 6.42
CA GLU A 84 0.10 -16.11 6.26
C GLU A 84 1.38 -16.22 7.09
N SER A 85 1.49 -17.32 7.84
CA SER A 85 2.69 -17.55 8.64
C SER A 85 3.94 -17.56 7.75
N LYS A 86 5.07 -17.09 8.29
CA LYS A 86 6.38 -17.15 7.60
C LYS A 86 6.93 -18.58 7.62
N VAL A 87 6.17 -19.50 7.04
CA VAL A 87 6.55 -20.89 6.83
C VAL A 87 7.06 -21.01 5.39
N PRO A 88 8.20 -21.67 5.12
CA PRO A 88 8.75 -21.79 3.78
C PRO A 88 7.79 -22.38 2.74
N GLU A 89 6.82 -23.19 3.19
CA GLU A 89 5.81 -23.77 2.33
C GLU A 89 4.75 -22.76 1.87
N ASN A 90 4.38 -21.80 2.73
CA ASN A 90 3.41 -20.76 2.40
C ASN A 90 3.94 -19.83 1.30
N SER A 91 5.24 -19.51 1.30
CA SER A 91 5.84 -18.69 0.24
C SER A 91 5.90 -19.41 -1.10
N LYS A 92 6.12 -20.72 -1.10
CA LYS A 92 6.03 -21.55 -2.32
C LYS A 92 4.59 -21.64 -2.83
N ASN A 93 3.64 -21.88 -1.93
CA ASN A 93 2.23 -21.97 -2.29
C ASN A 93 1.69 -20.64 -2.84
N LEU A 94 2.05 -19.51 -2.24
CA LEU A 94 1.68 -18.20 -2.76
C LEU A 94 2.33 -17.95 -4.12
N ARG A 95 3.62 -18.27 -4.31
CA ARG A 95 4.28 -18.17 -5.62
C ARG A 95 3.56 -18.98 -6.69
N LYS A 96 3.24 -20.24 -6.39
CA LYS A 96 2.52 -21.13 -7.30
C LYS A 96 1.15 -20.57 -7.69
N LYS A 97 0.39 -20.05 -6.71
CA LYS A 97 -0.90 -19.38 -6.99
C LYS A 97 -0.73 -18.15 -7.89
N LEU A 98 0.33 -17.36 -7.71
CA LEU A 98 0.62 -16.19 -8.54
C LEU A 98 1.12 -16.58 -9.95
N GLU A 99 1.84 -17.68 -10.07
CA GLU A 99 2.26 -18.27 -11.35
C GLU A 99 1.06 -18.82 -12.14
N GLU A 100 0.12 -19.50 -11.48
CA GLU A 100 -1.12 -19.98 -12.08
C GLU A 100 -1.96 -18.83 -12.67
N GLN A 101 -1.93 -17.66 -12.03
CA GLN A 101 -2.60 -16.45 -12.51
C GLN A 101 -1.74 -15.62 -13.50
N GLY A 102 -0.55 -16.12 -13.88
CA GLY A 102 0.35 -15.43 -14.82
C GLY A 102 0.86 -14.08 -14.31
N ILE A 103 0.84 -13.85 -13.00
CA ILE A 103 1.36 -12.63 -12.37
C ILE A 103 2.87 -12.73 -12.23
N VAL A 104 3.40 -13.88 -11.80
CA VAL A 104 4.84 -14.10 -11.57
C VAL A 104 5.31 -15.25 -12.46
N ASN A 105 6.53 -15.19 -12.99
CA ASN A 105 7.15 -16.34 -13.67
C ASN A 105 8.10 -17.08 -12.71
N GLU A 106 8.32 -18.39 -12.93
CA GLU A 106 9.22 -19.25 -12.11
C GLU A 106 10.63 -18.67 -11.91
N ASN A 107 11.12 -17.87 -12.87
CA ASN A 107 12.46 -17.25 -12.86
C ASN A 107 12.44 -15.75 -12.50
N ASP A 108 11.32 -15.20 -12.05
CA ASP A 108 11.24 -13.79 -11.69
C ASP A 108 11.85 -13.55 -10.30
N ASP A 109 13.01 -12.90 -10.29
CA ASP A 109 13.54 -12.23 -9.11
C ASP A 109 12.63 -11.05 -8.75
N LEU A 110 11.67 -11.33 -7.86
CA LEU A 110 10.76 -10.34 -7.26
C LEU A 110 11.42 -9.51 -6.15
N PHE A 111 12.74 -9.58 -6.04
CA PHE A 111 13.52 -8.89 -5.04
C PHE A 111 14.33 -7.79 -5.71
N CYS A 112 13.99 -6.54 -5.42
CA CYS A 112 14.80 -5.38 -5.78
C CYS A 112 15.63 -4.99 -4.55
N SER A 113 16.94 -5.29 -4.57
CA SER A 113 17.86 -4.96 -3.46
C SER A 113 18.01 -3.47 -3.22
N ASP A 114 17.70 -2.66 -4.22
CA ASP A 114 18.04 -1.25 -4.27
C ASP A 114 16.89 -0.36 -3.77
N PHE A 115 15.77 -0.97 -3.37
CA PHE A 115 14.57 -0.26 -2.92
C PHE A 115 14.11 -0.76 -1.55
N ILE A 116 13.78 0.17 -0.67
CA ILE A 116 13.21 -0.13 0.65
C ILE A 116 11.68 -0.19 0.50
N PRO A 117 11.04 -1.35 0.74
CA PRO A 117 9.59 -1.46 0.66
C PRO A 117 8.92 -0.44 1.61
N THR A 118 7.89 0.24 1.12
CA THR A 118 7.09 1.16 1.96
C THR A 118 5.78 0.48 2.33
N GLY A 119 5.51 0.31 3.63
CA GLY A 119 4.24 -0.25 4.11
C GLY A 119 3.22 0.85 4.38
N PHE A 120 2.46 1.27 3.37
CA PHE A 120 1.43 2.32 3.52
C PHE A 120 0.18 1.80 4.26
N LEU A 121 -0.30 0.59 3.93
CA LEU A 121 -1.36 -0.07 4.69
C LEU A 121 -1.03 -1.55 4.95
N SER A 122 -1.09 -1.94 6.22
CA SER A 122 -1.01 -3.34 6.62
C SER A 122 -2.30 -4.10 6.30
N LEU A 123 -3.43 -3.42 6.07
CA LEU A 123 -4.78 -3.93 5.76
C LEU A 123 -4.89 -4.49 4.35
N SER A 124 -5.65 -5.58 4.18
CA SER A 124 -6.16 -5.95 2.84
C SER A 124 -7.13 -4.87 2.33
N GLU A 125 -7.37 -4.82 1.02
CA GLU A 125 -8.29 -3.81 0.48
C GLU A 125 -9.72 -3.99 1.02
N GLY A 126 -10.14 -5.26 1.22
CA GLY A 126 -11.41 -5.57 1.87
C GLY A 126 -11.48 -5.05 3.30
N GLU A 127 -10.43 -5.25 4.11
CA GLU A 127 -10.35 -4.71 5.47
C GLU A 127 -10.38 -3.18 5.49
N ALA A 128 -9.63 -2.55 4.58
CA ALA A 128 -9.54 -1.10 4.50
C ALA A 128 -10.88 -0.47 4.10
N LYS A 129 -11.59 -1.10 3.15
CA LYS A 129 -12.91 -0.66 2.71
C LYS A 129 -13.94 -0.74 3.83
N GLU A 130 -14.01 -1.87 4.52
CA GLU A 130 -14.96 -2.02 5.63
C GLU A 130 -14.65 -1.07 6.78
N MET A 131 -13.37 -0.89 7.12
CA MET A 131 -12.98 0.09 8.13
C MET A 131 -13.43 1.51 7.75
N ALA A 132 -13.37 1.87 6.46
CA ALA A 132 -13.86 3.17 5.99
C ALA A 132 -15.39 3.29 6.13
N GLU A 133 -16.14 2.24 5.79
CA GLU A 133 -17.60 2.18 5.95
C GLU A 133 -18.02 2.28 7.43
N ASP A 134 -17.35 1.52 8.31
CA ASP A 134 -17.57 1.58 9.76
C ASP A 134 -17.26 2.96 10.33
N PHE A 135 -16.16 3.58 9.87
CA PHE A 135 -15.78 4.92 10.29
C PHE A 135 -16.80 5.96 9.85
N GLU A 136 -17.27 5.92 8.59
CA GLU A 136 -18.31 6.80 8.09
C GLU A 136 -19.60 6.68 8.90
N LYS A 137 -20.02 5.45 9.20
CA LYS A 137 -21.20 5.20 10.04
C LYS A 137 -21.05 5.82 11.44
N ILE A 138 -19.92 5.58 12.11
CA ILE A 138 -19.65 6.13 13.45
C ILE A 138 -19.62 7.67 13.40
N MET A 139 -19.00 8.24 12.36
CA MET A 139 -18.94 9.68 12.17
C MET A 139 -20.34 10.27 12.00
N ASN A 140 -21.21 9.66 11.19
CA ASN A 140 -22.59 10.12 11.01
C ASN A 140 -23.44 9.99 12.28
N GLU A 141 -23.22 8.95 13.08
CA GLU A 141 -23.93 8.75 14.35
C GLU A 141 -23.45 9.70 15.46
N ARG A 142 -22.14 9.97 15.55
CA ARG A 142 -21.53 10.74 16.65
C ARG A 142 -21.32 12.22 16.33
N PHE A 143 -21.16 12.54 15.05
CA PHE A 143 -20.87 13.87 14.55
C PHE A 143 -21.78 14.20 13.36
N PRO A 144 -23.10 14.40 13.56
CA PRO A 144 -24.01 14.77 12.48
C PRO A 144 -23.78 16.23 12.05
N VAL A 145 -22.73 16.46 11.26
CA VAL A 145 -22.24 17.78 10.87
C VAL A 145 -23.33 18.60 10.17
N GLU A 146 -24.18 17.97 9.37
CA GLU A 146 -25.31 18.63 8.70
C GLU A 146 -26.33 19.20 9.68
N LEU A 147 -26.69 18.44 10.73
CA LEU A 147 -27.62 18.91 11.75
C LEU A 147 -27.02 20.06 12.56
N PHE A 148 -25.73 19.97 12.90
CA PHE A 148 -25.00 21.06 13.54
C PHE A 148 -24.99 22.30 12.65
N ALA A 149 -24.60 22.17 11.38
CA ALA A 149 -24.56 23.26 10.42
C ALA A 149 -25.94 23.92 10.23
N LEU A 150 -27.02 23.13 10.14
CA LEU A 150 -28.38 23.63 10.02
C LEU A 150 -28.83 24.39 11.28
N HIS A 151 -28.57 23.83 12.46
CA HIS A 151 -28.90 24.47 13.73
C HIS A 151 -28.17 25.80 13.87
N MET A 152 -26.89 25.81 13.49
CA MET A 152 -26.04 26.98 13.47
C MET A 152 -26.55 28.03 12.47
N ALA A 153 -26.86 27.66 11.22
CA ALA A 153 -27.38 28.58 10.21
C ALA A 153 -28.71 29.26 10.59
N HIS A 154 -29.55 28.59 11.40
CA HIS A 154 -30.80 29.13 11.90
C HIS A 154 -30.67 29.89 13.24
N ALA A 155 -29.50 29.88 13.87
CA ALA A 155 -29.28 30.58 15.12
C ALA A 155 -29.20 32.10 14.88
N PRO A 156 -30.11 32.91 15.46
CA PRO A 156 -30.12 34.35 15.23
C PRO A 156 -28.87 35.01 15.85
N GLY A 157 -28.14 35.78 15.05
CA GLY A 157 -26.96 36.54 15.48
C GLY A 157 -25.64 35.76 15.43
N MET A 158 -25.62 34.56 14.86
CA MET A 158 -24.40 33.75 14.77
C MET A 158 -23.51 34.22 13.61
N THR A 159 -22.31 34.70 13.94
CA THR A 159 -21.27 35.11 12.97
C THR A 159 -20.39 33.94 12.59
N ILE A 160 -19.68 34.03 11.45
CA ILE A 160 -18.79 32.97 10.95
C ILE A 160 -17.70 32.63 11.98
N GLU A 161 -17.12 33.61 12.67
CA GLU A 161 -16.09 33.36 13.70
C GLU A 161 -16.63 32.63 14.93
N ALA A 162 -17.85 32.94 15.37
CA ALA A 162 -18.50 32.23 16.46
C ALA A 162 -18.84 30.78 16.07
N ALA A 163 -19.18 30.57 14.81
CA ALA A 163 -19.43 29.24 14.26
C ALA A 163 -18.16 28.39 14.20
N GLU A 164 -17.05 28.94 13.69
CA GLU A 164 -15.75 28.27 13.64
C GLU A 164 -15.26 27.88 15.04
N GLY A 165 -15.42 28.78 16.03
CA GLY A 165 -15.07 28.50 17.43
C GLY A 165 -15.88 27.36 18.04
N ALA A 166 -17.20 27.29 17.78
CA ALA A 166 -18.06 26.23 18.32
C ALA A 166 -17.71 24.84 17.74
N VAL A 167 -17.42 24.77 16.45
CA VAL A 167 -16.97 23.53 15.79
C VAL A 167 -15.62 23.08 16.37
N PHE A 168 -14.68 24.01 16.58
CA PHE A 168 -13.36 23.70 17.14
C PHE A 168 -13.43 23.14 18.58
N VAL A 169 -14.32 23.68 19.42
CA VAL A 169 -14.53 23.20 20.80
C VAL A 169 -15.13 21.79 20.81
N SER A 170 -16.06 21.48 19.90
CA SER A 170 -16.67 20.14 19.82
C SER A 170 -15.68 19.04 19.41
N VAL A 171 -14.69 19.37 18.57
CA VAL A 171 -13.65 18.45 18.12
C VAL A 171 -12.59 18.23 19.22
N PHE A 172 -12.25 19.27 20.00
CA PHE A 172 -11.26 19.15 21.08
C PHE A 172 -11.81 18.66 22.43
N ALA A 173 -13.11 18.81 22.70
CA ALA A 173 -13.71 18.37 23.97
C ALA A 173 -13.89 16.83 24.08
N LEU A 174 -13.56 16.08 23.02
CA LEU A 174 -13.61 14.62 22.97
C LEU A 174 -12.23 13.94 23.05
N SER A 175 -11.15 14.71 23.23
CA SER A 175 -9.80 14.21 23.59
C SER A 175 -9.54 14.37 25.08
#